data_AF-A0A536EBQ3-F1
#
_entry.id   AF-A0A536EBQ3-F1
#
_cell.length_a   1.000
_cell.length_b   1.000
_cell.length_c   1.000
_cell.angle_alpha   90.00
_cell.angle_beta   90.00
_cell.angle_gamma   90.00
#
_symmetry.space_group_name_H-M   'P 1'
#
loop_
_entity.id
_entity.type
_entity.pdbx_description
1 polymer ?
#
loop_
_entity_poly.entity_id
_entity_poly.type
_entity_poly.pdbx_seq_one_letter_code
_entity_poly.pdbx_strand_id
1 'polypeptide(L)'
;MGLLDRLFGRKGNKAAPAEEPAAEVECPHTAVTARWDSAADMGKTELVSAYVCESCHATFSREEGAVFIAAAVERLRVSEESRQERMRQ
;
A
#
# COMPACT_ATOMS: atom_id res chain seq x y z
N MET A 1 -50.11 23.13 -3.32
CA MET A 1 -48.77 22.95 -3.92
C MET A 1 -47.77 22.87 -2.78
N GLY A 2 -47.31 21.74 -2.23
CA GLY A 2 -47.28 20.34 -2.61
C GLY A 2 -45.95 19.84 -2.03
N LEU A 3 -45.95 18.85 -1.13
CA LEU A 3 -44.78 18.35 -0.38
C LEU A 3 -43.57 18.00 -1.29
N LEU A 4 -43.84 17.76 -2.58
CA LEU A 4 -42.87 17.44 -3.62
C LEU A 4 -41.95 18.61 -4.02
N ASP A 5 -42.35 19.88 -3.83
CA ASP A 5 -41.51 21.05 -4.13
C ASP A 5 -40.29 21.17 -3.18
N ARG A 6 -40.40 20.58 -1.99
CA ARG A 6 -39.31 20.52 -1.00
C ARG A 6 -38.30 19.39 -1.24
N LEU A 7 -38.65 18.41 -2.09
CA LEU A 7 -37.76 17.30 -2.45
C LEU A 7 -36.84 17.64 -3.64
N PHE A 8 -37.24 18.57 -4.51
CA PHE A 8 -36.43 19.03 -5.64
C PHE A 8 -35.76 20.38 -5.38
N GLY A 9 -35.42 20.63 -4.10
CA GLY A 9 -34.78 21.84 -3.63
C GLY A 9 -33.61 22.28 -4.51
N ARG A 10 -33.88 23.33 -5.30
CA ARG A 10 -32.97 24.41 -5.68
C ARG A 10 -31.54 23.94 -5.99
N LYS A 11 -31.26 23.68 -7.27
CA LYS A 11 -29.91 23.70 -7.85
C LYS A 11 -29.34 25.12 -7.75
N GLY A 12 -28.97 25.52 -6.53
CA GLY A 12 -28.12 26.66 -6.28
C GLY A 12 -26.75 26.32 -6.85
N ASN A 13 -26.34 27.08 -7.85
CA ASN A 13 -25.01 27.08 -8.42
C ASN A 13 -24.00 27.57 -7.35
N LYS A 14 -23.76 26.75 -6.32
CA LYS A 14 -22.58 26.88 -5.49
C LYS A 14 -21.45 26.27 -6.29
N ALA A 15 -20.65 27.14 -6.91
CA ALA A 15 -19.34 26.76 -7.39
C ALA A 15 -18.64 25.98 -6.26
N ALA A 16 -18.30 24.74 -6.53
CA ALA A 16 -17.50 23.93 -5.61
C ALA A 16 -16.21 24.71 -5.32
N PRO A 17 -15.74 24.78 -4.06
CA PRO A 17 -14.41 25.28 -3.77
C PRO A 17 -13.41 24.54 -4.65
N ALA A 18 -12.49 25.27 -5.28
CA ALA A 18 -11.41 24.67 -6.04
C ALA A 18 -10.66 23.69 -5.11
N GLU A 19 -10.72 22.41 -5.45
CA GLU A 19 -10.06 21.33 -4.72
C GLU A 19 -8.55 21.62 -4.73
N GLU A 20 -7.97 21.84 -3.56
CA GLU A 20 -6.51 21.91 -3.41
C GLU A 20 -5.92 20.60 -3.97
N PRO A 21 -4.81 20.66 -4.74
CA PRO A 21 -4.22 19.45 -5.29
C PRO A 21 -3.88 18.51 -4.13
N ALA A 22 -4.43 17.30 -4.18
CA ALA A 22 -4.16 16.27 -3.18
C ALA A 22 -2.65 16.10 -3.04
N ALA A 23 -2.14 16.19 -1.80
CA ALA A 23 -0.74 15.97 -1.52
C ALA A 23 -0.30 14.62 -2.12
N GLU A 24 0.82 14.63 -2.86
CA GLU A 24 1.40 13.41 -3.42
C GLU A 24 1.76 12.49 -2.24
N VAL A 25 1.02 11.38 -2.10
CA VAL A 25 1.27 10.39 -1.06
C VAL A 25 2.45 9.54 -1.49
N GLU A 26 3.58 9.66 -0.79
CA GLU A 26 4.74 8.80 -1.01
C GLU A 26 4.42 7.34 -0.68
N CYS A 27 4.83 6.42 -1.55
CA CYS A 27 4.60 4.99 -1.33
C CYS A 27 5.57 4.44 -0.27
N PRO A 28 5.08 3.78 0.80
CA PRO A 28 5.94 3.20 1.82
C PRO A 28 6.55 1.84 1.41
N HIS A 29 6.30 1.37 0.18
CA HIS A 29 6.83 0.12 -0.38
C HIS A 29 6.64 -1.11 0.52
N THR A 30 5.47 -1.24 1.15
CA THR A 30 5.14 -2.37 2.04
C THR A 30 4.66 -3.61 1.30
N ALA A 31 4.28 -3.48 0.02
CA ALA A 31 3.77 -4.55 -0.84
C ALA A 31 4.80 -4.98 -1.90
N VAL A 32 6.06 -5.18 -1.51
CA VAL A 32 7.15 -5.56 -2.42
C VAL A 32 7.19 -7.08 -2.62
N THR A 33 7.25 -7.53 -3.88
CA THR A 33 7.29 -8.94 -4.27
C THR A 33 8.53 -9.24 -5.11
N ALA A 34 9.09 -10.44 -4.93
CA ALA A 34 10.25 -10.88 -5.71
C ALA A 34 9.83 -11.31 -7.13
N ARG A 35 10.70 -11.05 -8.10
CA ARG A 35 10.60 -11.49 -9.49
C ARG A 35 11.82 -12.33 -9.87
N TRP A 36 11.62 -13.29 -10.77
CA TRP A 36 12.65 -14.20 -11.27
C TRP A 36 12.62 -14.20 -12.79
N ASP A 37 13.77 -14.44 -13.40
CA ASP A 37 13.90 -14.50 -14.87
C ASP A 37 13.30 -15.78 -15.45
N SER A 38 13.21 -16.85 -14.64
CA SER A 38 12.62 -18.12 -15.06
C SER A 38 11.82 -18.79 -13.94
N ALA A 39 10.89 -19.66 -14.35
CA ALA A 39 10.13 -20.48 -13.40
C ALA A 39 11.01 -21.44 -12.60
N ALA A 40 12.16 -21.87 -13.15
CA ALA A 40 13.09 -22.77 -12.47
C ALA A 40 13.82 -22.09 -11.30
N ASP A 41 13.81 -20.77 -11.25
CA ASP A 41 14.48 -19.96 -10.23
C ASP A 41 13.53 -19.55 -9.10
N MET A 42 12.22 -19.67 -9.31
CA MET A 42 11.22 -19.26 -8.33
C MET A 42 11.42 -19.93 -6.96
N GLY A 43 11.36 -19.12 -5.91
CA GLY A 43 11.58 -19.55 -4.52
C GLY A 43 13.05 -19.59 -4.09
N LYS A 44 14.00 -19.43 -5.02
CA LYS A 44 15.43 -19.28 -4.72
C LYS A 44 15.75 -17.80 -4.56
N THR A 45 15.86 -17.34 -3.32
CA THR A 45 16.06 -15.92 -2.98
C THR A 45 17.33 -15.35 -3.60
N GLU A 46 18.38 -16.16 -3.71
CA GLU A 46 19.65 -15.86 -4.35
C GLU A 46 19.58 -15.79 -5.88
N LEU A 47 18.42 -16.09 -6.48
CA LEU A 47 18.18 -15.97 -7.92
C LEU A 47 17.10 -14.94 -8.25
N VAL A 48 16.65 -14.15 -7.28
CA VAL A 48 15.71 -13.03 -7.51
C VAL A 48 16.34 -12.02 -8.45
N SER A 49 15.71 -11.74 -9.59
CA SER A 49 16.25 -10.78 -10.57
C SER A 49 15.88 -9.34 -10.25
N ALA A 50 14.69 -9.13 -9.69
CA ALA A 50 14.24 -7.81 -9.25
C ALA A 50 13.16 -7.95 -8.16
N TYR A 51 12.87 -6.84 -7.51
CA TYR A 51 11.69 -6.71 -6.65
C TYR A 51 10.75 -5.65 -7.22
N VAL A 52 9.44 -5.88 -7.10
CA VAL A 52 8.42 -4.95 -7.61
C VAL A 52 7.43 -4.63 -6.50
N CYS A 53 7.14 -3.35 -6.29
CA CYS A 53 6.04 -2.97 -5.41
C CYS A 53 4.70 -3.11 -6.16
N GLU A 54 3.79 -3.93 -5.66
CA GLU A 54 2.46 -4.12 -6.29
C GLU A 54 1.54 -2.90 -6.13
N SER A 55 1.89 -1.95 -5.25
CA SER A 55 1.09 -0.74 -5.02
C SER A 55 1.47 0.42 -5.94
N CYS A 56 2.76 0.70 -6.13
CA CYS A 56 3.24 1.81 -6.96
C CYS A 56 3.95 1.34 -8.24
N HIS A 57 4.13 0.04 -8.42
CA HIS A 57 4.81 -0.58 -9.57
C HIS A 57 6.29 -0.20 -9.75
N ALA A 58 6.90 0.46 -8.75
CA ALA A 58 8.34 0.69 -8.74
C ALA A 58 9.10 -0.65 -8.72
N THR A 59 10.17 -0.70 -9.51
CA THR A 59 11.09 -1.84 -9.57
C THR A 59 12.38 -1.49 -8.83
N PHE A 60 12.86 -2.43 -8.04
CA PHE A 60 14.05 -2.32 -7.22
C PHE A 60 15.03 -3.42 -7.59
N SER A 61 16.32 -3.11 -7.42
CA SER A 61 17.37 -4.12 -7.48
C SER A 61 17.17 -5.20 -6.41
N ARG A 62 17.92 -6.29 -6.53
CA ARG A 62 17.93 -7.35 -5.52
C ARG A 62 18.33 -6.82 -4.15
N GLU A 63 19.36 -5.97 -4.11
CA GLU A 63 19.93 -5.42 -2.88
C GLU A 63 18.95 -4.48 -2.19
N GLU A 64 18.33 -3.57 -2.94
CA GLU A 64 17.31 -2.64 -2.42
C GLU A 64 16.07 -3.41 -1.93
N GLY A 65 15.60 -4.38 -2.71
CA GLY A 65 14.46 -5.21 -2.33
C GLY A 65 14.69 -6.01 -1.05
N ALA A 66 15.90 -6.55 -0.87
CA ALA A 66 16.27 -7.27 0.34
C ALA A 66 16.15 -6.41 1.60
N VAL A 67 16.42 -5.09 1.51
CA VAL A 67 16.23 -4.14 2.62
C VAL A 67 14.75 -4.05 3.01
N PHE A 68 13.83 -3.96 2.04
CA PHE A 68 12.39 -3.91 2.32
C PHE A 68 11.89 -5.20 2.99
N ILE A 69 12.36 -6.35 2.54
CA ILE A 69 12.01 -7.65 3.14
C ILE A 69 12.52 -7.74 4.58
N ALA A 70 13.76 -7.34 4.85
CA ALA A 70 14.31 -7.33 6.20
C ALA A 70 13.49 -6.43 7.15
N ALA A 71 13.14 -5.23 6.69
CA ALA A 71 12.28 -4.32 7.45
C ALA A 71 10.88 -4.90 7.71
N ALA A 72 10.32 -5.66 6.76
CA ALA A 72 9.04 -6.33 6.93
C ALA A 72 9.09 -7.44 7.99
N VAL A 73 10.16 -8.25 7.99
CA VAL A 73 10.39 -9.29 9.01
C VAL A 73 10.43 -8.67 10.40
N GLU A 74 11.14 -7.56 10.57
CA GLU A 74 11.25 -6.91 11.87
C GLU A 74 9.90 -6.40 12.38
N ARG A 75 9.11 -5.73 11.51
CA ARG A 75 7.75 -5.30 11.86
C ARG A 75 6.86 -6.48 12.30
N LEU A 76 6.97 -7.62 11.63
CA LEU A 76 6.22 -8.83 11.99
C LEU A 76 6.65 -9.37 13.36
N ARG A 77 7.95 -9.38 13.68
CA ARG A 77 8.45 -9.81 14.99
C ARG A 77 7.85 -8.98 16.12
N VAL A 78 7.92 -7.65 16.00
CA VAL A 78 7.37 -6.72 17.01
C VAL A 78 5.86 -6.92 17.18
N SER A 79 5.14 -7.10 16.06
CA SER A 79 3.69 -7.35 16.09
C SER A 79 3.33 -8.65 16.80
N GLU A 80 4.07 -9.73 16.51
CA GLU A 80 3.86 -11.04 17.12
C GLU A 80 4.22 -11.06 18.61
N GLU A 81 5.32 -10.40 19.01
CA GLU A 81 5.69 -10.27 20.42
C GLU A 81 4.59 -9.55 21.21
N SER A 82 4.13 -8.41 20.69
CA SER A 82 3.02 -7.65 21.28
C SER A 82 1.75 -8.49 21.37
N ARG A 83 1.48 -9.34 20.36
CA ARG A 83 0.34 -10.27 20.37
C ARG A 83 0.48 -11.33 21.45
N GLN A 84 1.67 -11.92 21.61
CA GLN A 84 1.93 -12.93 22.62
C GLN A 84 1.81 -12.37 24.03
N GLU A 85 2.32 -11.17 24.29
CA GLU A 85 2.21 -10.51 25.59
C GLU A 85 0.74 -10.31 26.00
N ARG A 86 -0.10 -9.83 25.08
CA ARG A 86 -1.55 -9.69 25.33
C ARG A 86 -2.26 -11.00 25.62
N MET A 87 -1.78 -12.14 25.12
CA MET A 87 -2.37 -13.45 25.39
C MET A 87 -1.91 -14.05 26.72
N ARG A 88 -0.87 -13.50 27.35
CA ARG A 88 -0.34 -13.97 28.65
C ARG A 88 -0.96 -13.23 29.86
N GLN A 89 -1.64 -12.11 29.61
CA GLN A 89 -2.39 -11.33 30.61
C GLN A 89 -3.83 -11.84 30.71
#